data_AF-A0A2V9SZC1-F1
#
_entry.id   AF-A0A2V9SZC1-F1
#
_cell.length_a   1.000
_cell.length_b   1.000
_cell.length_c   1.000
_cell.angle_alpha   90.00
_cell.angle_beta   90.00
_cell.angle_gamma   90.00
#
_symmetry.space_group_name_H-M   'P 1'
#
loop_
_entity.id
_entity.type
_entity.pdbx_description
1 polymer ?
#
loop_
_entity_poly.entity_id
_entity_poly.type
_entity_poly.pdbx_seq_one_letter_code
_entity_poly.pdbx_strand_id
1 'polypeptide(L)'
;MRDVSTSLDMTREKVQSMTRREAARLVTAGAAGLVLPIGASRLRAATESSTMLTRAIPSSGEKLPVIGLGTWRTFDVDLTADTRRQLEDVLSFFVKLGGHVI
;
A
#
# COMPACT_ATOMS: atom_id res chain seq x y z
N MET A 1 20.94 -14.88 82.87
CA MET A 1 19.81 -15.83 82.99
C MET A 1 18.78 -15.40 81.96
N ARG A 2 18.30 -16.37 81.16
CA ARG A 2 17.46 -16.23 79.95
C ARG A 2 16.07 -15.64 80.27
N ASP A 3 15.42 -15.04 79.27
CA ASP A 3 14.21 -15.57 78.59
C ASP A 3 13.53 -14.46 77.73
N VAL A 4 13.36 -14.67 76.42
CA VAL A 4 12.18 -15.24 75.73
C VAL A 4 11.02 -14.25 75.62
N SER A 5 10.75 -13.79 74.40
CA SER A 5 9.43 -13.78 73.73
C SER A 5 9.34 -12.63 72.72
N THR A 6 9.14 -12.91 71.43
CA THR A 6 7.86 -13.20 70.76
C THR A 6 7.11 -11.93 70.38
N SER A 7 6.57 -11.97 69.17
CA SER A 7 5.48 -11.17 68.63
C SER A 7 5.86 -9.83 68.00
N LEU A 8 5.60 -9.71 66.68
CA LEU A 8 4.44 -9.00 66.11
C LEU A 8 4.64 -7.48 66.31
N ASP A 9 4.57 -6.63 65.32
CA ASP A 9 3.72 -6.68 64.16
C ASP A 9 4.12 -5.49 63.28
N MET A 10 3.73 -5.55 62.02
CA MET A 10 3.16 -4.45 61.25
C MET A 10 3.63 -3.03 61.63
N THR A 11 4.26 -2.24 60.75
CA THR A 11 3.57 -1.57 59.64
C THR A 11 4.57 -0.60 58.99
N ARG A 12 4.36 -0.30 57.70
CA ARG A 12 5.03 0.73 56.87
C ARG A 12 6.42 0.31 56.36
N GLU A 13 6.68 0.22 55.07
CA GLU A 13 6.01 0.81 53.92
C GLU A 13 6.46 -0.04 52.73
N LYS A 14 5.50 -0.63 52.01
CA LYS A 14 5.76 -1.28 50.74
C LYS A 14 6.11 -0.18 49.73
N VAL A 15 7.37 0.27 49.73
CA VAL A 15 7.90 1.13 48.68
C VAL A 15 7.80 0.30 47.41
N GLN A 16 6.78 0.60 46.59
CA GLN A 16 6.59 0.01 45.28
C GLN A 16 7.85 0.31 44.46
N SER A 17 8.75 -0.66 44.40
CA SER A 17 9.93 -0.59 43.56
C SER A 17 9.49 -0.90 42.13
N MET A 18 9.05 0.15 41.45
CA MET A 18 8.77 0.07 40.02
C MET A 18 10.06 -0.38 39.33
N THR A 19 10.01 -1.57 38.71
CA THR A 19 11.22 -2.15 38.15
C THR A 19 11.57 -1.37 36.88
N ARG A 20 12.86 -1.13 36.60
CA ARG A 20 13.35 -0.41 35.39
C ARG A 20 12.70 -0.90 34.09
N ARG A 21 12.30 -2.17 34.06
CA ARG A 21 11.58 -2.83 32.96
C ARG A 21 10.15 -2.33 32.75
N GLU A 22 9.43 -1.95 33.81
CA GLU A 22 8.09 -1.34 33.72
C GLU A 22 8.18 0.09 33.22
N ALA A 23 9.16 0.86 33.71
CA ALA A 23 9.42 2.21 33.19
C ALA A 23 9.76 2.17 31.68
N ALA A 24 10.58 1.21 31.25
CA ALA A 24 10.91 1.02 29.84
C ALA A 24 9.70 0.62 28.98
N ARG A 25 8.75 -0.14 29.52
CA ARG A 25 7.50 -0.50 28.83
C ARG A 25 6.56 0.70 28.62
N LEU A 26 6.50 1.64 29.56
CA LEU A 26 5.70 2.86 29.41
C LEU A 26 6.27 3.79 28.32
N VAL A 27 7.61 3.87 28.19
CA VAL A 27 8.26 4.67 27.13
C VAL A 27 8.04 4.07 25.74
N THR A 28 7.97 2.74 25.61
CA THR A 28 7.72 2.09 24.32
C THR A 28 6.26 2.19 23.87
N ALA A 29 5.30 2.27 24.79
CA ALA A 29 3.89 2.45 24.45
C ALA A 29 3.55 3.87 23.95
N GLY A 30 4.33 4.89 24.33
CA GLY A 30 4.09 6.28 23.92
C GLY A 30 4.60 6.66 22.52
N ALA A 31 5.53 5.89 21.94
CA ALA A 31 6.17 6.23 20.67
C ALA A 31 5.47 5.66 19.43
N ALA A 32 4.55 4.70 19.59
CA ALA A 32 3.91 4.03 18.44
C ALA A 32 2.79 4.86 17.76
N GLY A 33 2.37 5.98 18.35
CA GLY A 33 1.26 6.80 17.83
C GLY A 33 1.66 8.07 17.08
N LEU A 34 2.94 8.47 17.10
CA LEU A 34 3.38 9.79 16.59
C LEU A 34 4.18 9.73 15.28
N VAL A 35 4.38 8.56 14.69
CA VAL A 35 5.10 8.40 13.41
C VAL A 35 4.35 7.48 12.45
N LEU A 36 3.03 7.66 12.35
CA LEU A 36 2.31 7.24 11.15
C LEU A 36 2.00 8.52 10.37
N PRO A 37 2.52 8.70 9.13
CA PRO A 37 2.09 9.78 8.25
C PRO A 37 0.67 9.46 7.74
N ILE A 38 -0.31 9.56 8.63
CA ILE A 38 -1.74 9.52 8.30
C ILE A 38 -2.06 10.92 7.75
N GLY A 39 -1.89 11.14 6.45
CA GLY A 39 -2.48 12.36 5.87
C GLY A 39 -1.90 12.95 4.58
N ALA A 40 -0.91 12.36 3.90
CA ALA A 40 -0.37 13.00 2.68
C ALA A 40 -0.55 12.22 1.37
N SER A 41 -0.97 10.95 1.41
CA SER A 41 -1.02 10.10 0.21
C SER A 41 -2.42 9.80 -0.34
N ARG A 42 -3.49 10.40 0.21
CA ARG A 42 -4.88 10.14 -0.23
C ARG A 42 -5.62 11.33 -0.85
N LEU A 43 -4.92 12.41 -1.19
CA LEU A 43 -5.55 13.53 -1.90
C LEU A 43 -4.68 14.07 -3.03
N ARG A 44 -4.29 13.21 -3.97
CA ARG A 44 -4.11 13.64 -5.35
C ARG A 44 -5.31 13.14 -6.15
N ALA A 45 -6.47 13.74 -5.91
CA ALA A 45 -7.50 13.83 -6.93
C ALA A 45 -7.05 14.87 -7.96
N ALA A 46 -5.99 14.52 -8.70
CA ALA A 46 -5.57 15.32 -9.82
C ALA A 46 -6.54 15.02 -10.95
N THR A 47 -7.24 16.04 -11.40
CA THR A 47 -7.89 16.09 -12.72
C THR A 47 -6.79 16.02 -13.78
N GLU A 48 -6.16 14.85 -13.90
CA GLU A 48 -5.29 14.56 -15.03
C GLU A 48 -6.20 14.05 -16.14
N SER A 49 -6.15 14.71 -17.30
CA SER A 49 -6.50 14.05 -18.55
C SER A 49 -5.84 12.67 -18.51
N SER A 50 -6.65 11.60 -18.45
CA SER A 50 -6.20 10.27 -18.04
C SER A 50 -5.14 9.79 -19.01
N THR A 51 -3.88 10.07 -18.68
CA THR A 51 -2.72 9.70 -19.47
C THR A 51 -2.58 8.20 -19.33
N MET A 52 -2.42 7.48 -20.44
CA MET A 52 -2.32 6.02 -20.41
C MET A 52 -1.25 5.57 -19.41
N LEU A 53 -1.66 4.74 -18.45
CA LEU A 53 -0.75 4.19 -17.47
C LEU A 53 0.28 3.27 -18.16
N THR A 54 1.54 3.40 -17.75
CA THR A 54 2.64 2.59 -18.29
C THR A 54 3.42 1.87 -17.19
N ARG A 55 4.03 0.74 -17.53
CA ARG A 55 4.97 0.00 -16.69
C ARG A 55 6.29 -0.20 -17.43
N ALA A 56 7.40 -0.05 -16.70
CA ALA A 56 8.71 -0.35 -17.24
C ALA A 56 8.95 -1.86 -17.30
N ILE A 57 9.56 -2.34 -18.38
CA ILE A 57 10.10 -3.70 -18.47
C ILE A 57 11.36 -3.77 -17.60
N PRO A 58 11.50 -4.72 -16.65
CA PRO A 58 12.62 -4.73 -15.71
C PRO A 58 14.02 -4.80 -16.33
N SER A 59 14.16 -5.47 -17.48
CA SER A 59 15.43 -5.65 -18.16
C SER A 59 15.82 -4.48 -19.07
N SER A 60 14.86 -3.89 -19.79
CA SER A 60 15.11 -2.82 -20.78
C SER A 60 14.79 -1.41 -20.28
N GLY A 61 13.95 -1.28 -19.25
CA GLY A 61 13.41 0.01 -18.80
C GLY A 61 12.36 0.63 -19.73
N GLU A 62 12.02 -0.04 -20.85
CA GLU A 62 11.02 0.42 -21.80
C GLU A 62 9.65 0.53 -21.12
N LYS A 63 8.96 1.67 -21.30
CA LYS A 63 7.66 1.95 -20.70
C LYS A 63 6.55 1.49 -21.63
N LEU A 64 5.93 0.36 -21.31
CA LEU A 64 4.80 -0.16 -22.06
C LEU A 64 3.47 0.23 -21.41
N PRO A 65 2.42 0.46 -22.19
CA PRO A 65 1.08 0.69 -21.69
C PRO A 65 0.58 -0.55 -20.95
N VAL A 66 -0.17 -0.34 -19.87
CA VAL A 66 -0.72 -1.48 -19.08
C VAL A 66 -1.87 -2.19 -19.79
N ILE A 67 -2.41 -1.60 -20.86
CA ILE A 67 -3.45 -2.16 -21.71
C ILE A 67 -2.87 -2.38 -23.10
N GLY A 68 -3.02 -3.59 -23.62
CA GLY A 68 -2.70 -3.96 -25.00
C GLY A 68 -3.87 -4.72 -25.64
N LEU A 69 -3.84 -4.83 -26.96
CA LEU A 69 -4.76 -5.69 -27.71
C LEU A 69 -4.05 -7.03 -27.98
N GLY A 70 -4.77 -8.14 -27.89
CA GLY A 70 -4.25 -9.44 -28.30
C GLY A 70 -4.71 -9.77 -29.71
N THR A 71 -3.86 -10.46 -30.48
CA THR A 71 -4.20 -10.86 -31.86
C THR A 71 -5.02 -12.15 -31.93
N TRP A 72 -4.86 -13.05 -30.95
CA TRP A 72 -5.50 -14.37 -30.97
C TRP A 72 -7.03 -14.26 -30.87
N ARG A 73 -7.75 -14.72 -31.90
CA ARG A 73 -9.23 -14.75 -32.01
C ARG A 73 -9.93 -13.40 -32.11
N THR A 74 -9.36 -12.31 -31.60
CA THR A 74 -10.00 -10.98 -31.64
C THR A 74 -10.06 -10.40 -33.04
N PHE A 75 -9.09 -10.71 -33.90
CA PHE A 75 -9.03 -10.22 -35.28
C PHE A 75 -9.33 -11.30 -36.33
N ASP A 76 -9.66 -12.52 -35.91
CA ASP A 76 -10.03 -13.64 -36.79
C ASP A 76 -11.51 -13.52 -37.20
N VAL A 77 -11.84 -12.45 -37.93
CA VAL A 77 -13.22 -12.12 -38.34
C VAL A 77 -13.35 -12.02 -39.85
N ASP A 78 -14.55 -12.26 -40.38
CA ASP A 78 -14.85 -12.05 -41.79
C ASP A 78 -14.76 -10.55 -42.13
N LEU A 79 -13.87 -10.20 -43.06
CA LEU A 79 -13.57 -8.82 -43.45
C LEU A 79 -14.63 -8.23 -44.40
N THR A 80 -15.87 -8.19 -43.93
CA THR A 80 -16.92 -7.41 -44.58
C THR A 80 -16.64 -5.91 -44.45
N ALA A 81 -17.27 -5.09 -45.29
CA ALA A 81 -17.11 -3.63 -45.23
C ALA A 81 -17.51 -3.05 -43.86
N ASP A 82 -18.52 -3.63 -43.21
CA ASP A 82 -19.00 -3.18 -41.91
C ASP A 82 -18.07 -3.62 -40.77
N THR A 83 -17.61 -4.89 -40.79
CA THR A 83 -16.61 -5.38 -39.81
C THR A 83 -15.34 -4.55 -39.87
N ARG A 84 -14.89 -4.21 -41.08
CA ARG A 84 -13.70 -3.39 -41.29
C ARG A 84 -13.83 -2.00 -40.68
N ARG A 85 -14.96 -1.31 -40.89
CA ARG A 85 -15.22 0.01 -40.28
C ARG A 85 -15.17 -0.05 -38.75
N GLN A 86 -15.76 -1.08 -38.15
CA GLN A 86 -15.74 -1.26 -36.71
C GLN A 86 -14.31 -1.48 -36.17
N LEU A 87 -13.50 -2.30 -36.85
CA LEU A 87 -12.10 -2.49 -36.47
C LEU A 87 -11.28 -1.21 -36.61
N GLU A 88 -11.51 -0.44 -37.69
CA GLU A 88 -10.88 0.86 -37.89
C GLU A 88 -11.21 1.83 -36.76
N ASP A 89 -12.47 1.90 -36.31
CA ASP A 89 -12.88 2.73 -35.18
C ASP A 89 -12.19 2.31 -33.89
N VAL A 90 -12.16 1.01 -33.57
CA VAL A 90 -11.50 0.47 -32.37
C VAL A 90 -10.01 0.81 -32.35
N LEU A 91 -9.31 0.56 -33.46
CA LEU A 91 -7.88 0.87 -33.57
C LEU A 91 -7.63 2.39 -33.50
N SER A 92 -8.52 3.20 -34.09
CA SER A 92 -8.45 4.65 -34.00
C SER A 92 -8.54 5.12 -32.54
N PHE A 93 -9.51 4.62 -31.78
CA PHE A 93 -9.64 4.95 -30.36
C PHE A 93 -8.47 4.43 -29.52
N PHE A 94 -8.01 3.21 -29.77
CA PHE A 94 -6.89 2.61 -29.05
C PHE A 94 -5.63 3.48 -29.15
N VAL A 95 -5.26 3.89 -30.37
CA VAL A 95 -4.09 4.77 -30.59
C VAL A 95 -4.33 6.17 -30.03
N LYS A 96 -5.52 6.76 -30.24
CA LYS A 96 -5.87 8.09 -29.69
C LYS A 96 -5.74 8.16 -28.17
N LEU A 97 -6.02 7.05 -27.48
CA LEU A 97 -5.94 6.95 -26.03
C LEU A 97 -4.54 6.55 -25.52
N GLY A 98 -3.56 6.34 -26.41
CA GLY A 98 -2.16 6.06 -26.08
C GLY A 98 -1.73 4.59 -26.24
N GLY A 99 -2.63 3.73 -26.69
CA GLY A 99 -2.38 2.30 -26.90
C GLY A 99 -1.48 2.04 -28.10
N HIS A 100 -0.49 1.17 -27.93
CA HIS A 100 0.48 0.83 -28.98
C HIS A 100 1.06 -0.59 -28.87
N VAL A 101 0.50 -1.45 -28.00
CA VAL A 101 0.87 -2.86 -27.88
C VAL A 101 -0.26 -3.70 -28.48
N ILE A 102 0.06 -4.50 -29.51
CA ILE A 102 -0.85 -5.37 -30.28
C ILE A 102 -0.20 -6.76 -30.43
#